data_AF-A0A2X3K6Y2-F1
#
_entry.id   AF-A0A2X3K6Y2-F1
#
_cell.length_a   1.000
_cell.length_b   1.000
_cell.length_c   1.000
_cell.angle_alpha   90.00
_cell.angle_beta   90.00
_cell.angle_gamma   90.00
#
_symmetry.space_group_name_H-M   'P 1'
#
loop_
_entity.id
_entity.type
_entity.pdbx_description
1 polymer ?
#
loop_
_entity_poly.entity_id
_entity_poly.type
_entity_poly.pdbx_seq_one_letter_code
_entity_poly.pdbx_strand_id
1 'polypeptide(L)'
;MQWVKNDVGEIFIRQFESFVSRFLGNGHTSCIFQESCKDNLVVESNGDIYECDHFVYPQYKIGNINKSELKTMNSVQLTAQKKTDFSEMSAMCI
;
A
#
# COMPACT_ATOMS: atom_id res chain seq x y z
N MET A 1 10.13 -19.96 19.70
CA MET A 1 10.48 -19.28 18.43
C MET A 1 11.99 -19.13 18.36
N GLN A 2 12.63 -19.59 17.27
CA GLN A 2 14.08 -19.50 17.07
C GLN A 2 14.52 -18.10 16.63
N TRP A 3 13.76 -17.47 15.73
CA TRP A 3 14.03 -16.12 15.22
C TRP A 3 14.14 -15.07 16.33
N VAL A 4 13.17 -15.06 17.26
CA VAL A 4 13.16 -14.14 18.41
C VAL A 4 14.44 -14.21 19.26
N LYS A 5 15.06 -15.39 19.36
CA LYS A 5 16.21 -15.61 20.25
C LYS A 5 17.54 -15.18 19.66
N ASN A 6 17.69 -15.25 18.33
CA ASN A 6 19.02 -15.14 17.70
C ASN A 6 19.10 -14.07 16.62
N ASP A 7 17.97 -13.63 16.08
CA ASP A 7 17.96 -12.93 14.79
C ASP A 7 17.35 -11.52 14.88
N VAL A 8 16.72 -11.16 16.01
CA VAL A 8 16.15 -9.81 16.22
C VAL A 8 17.27 -8.77 16.24
N GLY A 9 17.17 -7.77 15.36
CA GLY A 9 18.18 -6.72 15.18
C GLY A 9 19.17 -6.99 14.05
N GLU A 10 19.25 -8.23 13.55
CA GLU A 10 20.17 -8.65 12.49
C GLU A 10 19.41 -9.09 11.22
N ILE A 11 18.32 -9.85 11.38
CA ILE A 11 17.50 -10.36 10.28
C ILE A 11 16.07 -9.82 10.39
N PHE A 12 15.69 -9.04 9.37
CA PHE A 12 14.38 -8.38 9.30
C PHE A 12 13.44 -9.15 8.38
N ILE A 13 12.48 -9.87 8.97
CA ILE A 13 11.44 -10.58 8.22
C ILE A 13 10.22 -9.66 8.12
N ARG A 14 9.96 -9.15 6.91
CA ARG A 14 8.89 -8.17 6.64
C ARG A 14 7.57 -8.47 7.34
N GLN A 15 7.12 -9.72 7.34
CA GLN A 15 5.83 -10.09 7.93
C GLN A 15 5.82 -10.01 9.46
N PHE A 16 6.94 -10.35 10.12
CA PHE A 16 7.08 -10.23 11.58
C PHE A 16 7.18 -8.76 12.00
N GLU A 17 8.00 -7.98 11.29
CA GLU A 17 8.09 -6.54 11.50
C GLU A 17 6.74 -5.85 11.30
N SER A 18 6.02 -6.23 10.24
CA SER A 18 4.68 -5.68 9.97
C SER A 18 3.65 -6.06 11.04
N PHE A 19 3.73 -7.30 11.54
CA PHE A 19 2.87 -7.76 12.62
C PHE A 19 3.13 -6.95 13.91
N VAL A 20 4.40 -6.79 14.30
CA VAL A 20 4.78 -5.99 15.46
C VAL A 20 4.34 -4.53 15.28
N SER A 21 4.61 -3.92 14.12
CA SER A 21 4.15 -2.56 13.79
C SER A 21 2.64 -2.41 13.93
N ARG A 22 1.86 -3.37 13.40
CA ARG A 22 0.40 -3.37 13.49
C ARG A 22 -0.08 -3.56 14.93
N PHE A 23 0.54 -4.49 15.67
CA PHE A 23 0.23 -4.76 17.07
C PHE A 23 0.47 -3.52 17.95
N LEU A 24 1.51 -2.73 17.64
CA LEU A 24 1.82 -1.46 18.31
C LEU A 24 0.96 -0.27 17.83
N GLY A 25 0.02 -0.48 16.90
CA GLY A 25 -0.88 0.56 16.41
C GLY A 25 -0.37 1.39 15.23
N ASN A 26 0.84 1.14 14.73
CA ASN A 26 1.44 1.89 13.61
C ASN A 26 0.92 1.46 12.23
N GLY A 27 0.09 0.41 12.17
CA GLY A 27 -0.39 -0.16 10.91
C GLY A 27 0.59 -1.18 10.32
N HIS A 28 0.19 -1.79 9.19
CA HIS A 28 0.93 -2.86 8.54
C HIS A 28 1.83 -2.30 7.41
N THR A 29 3.12 -2.61 7.36
CA THR A 29 4.02 -1.92 6.40
C THR A 29 3.74 -2.24 4.92
N SER A 30 3.19 -3.42 4.62
CA SER A 30 2.71 -3.74 3.26
C SER A 30 1.41 -3.02 2.90
N CYS A 31 1.38 -2.39 1.72
CA CYS A 31 0.25 -1.60 1.23
C CYS A 31 -1.04 -2.41 1.18
N ILE A 32 -1.02 -3.70 0.85
CA ILE A 32 -2.24 -4.51 0.69
C ILE A 32 -3.05 -4.62 1.99
N PHE A 33 -2.41 -4.51 3.16
CA PHE A 33 -3.05 -4.59 4.46
C PHE A 33 -3.34 -3.21 5.11
N GLN A 34 -2.99 -2.12 4.44
CA GLN A 34 -3.32 -0.75 4.87
C GLN A 34 -4.76 -0.37 4.51
N GLU A 35 -5.39 0.53 5.26
CA GLU A 35 -6.79 0.95 5.03
C GLU A 35 -7.03 1.64 3.68
N SER A 36 -5.98 2.17 3.06
CA SER A 36 -6.05 2.93 1.81
C SER A 36 -4.89 2.58 0.88
N CYS A 37 -5.08 2.77 -0.41
CA CYS A 37 -4.00 2.76 -1.39
C CYS A 37 -3.33 4.13 -1.33
N LYS A 38 -2.19 4.24 -0.64
CA LYS A 38 -1.44 5.49 -0.52
C LYS A 38 0.02 5.27 -0.83
N ASP A 39 0.66 6.32 -1.33
CA ASP A 39 2.12 6.48 -1.41
C ASP A 39 2.87 5.42 -2.23
N ASN A 40 2.17 4.64 -3.06
CA ASN A 40 2.72 3.62 -3.95
C ASN A 40 2.39 3.93 -5.42
N LEU A 41 2.64 5.18 -5.82
CA LEU A 41 2.43 5.64 -7.19
C LEU A 41 3.45 5.01 -8.13
N VAL A 42 3.03 4.73 -9.37
CA VAL A 42 3.89 4.22 -10.43
C VAL A 42 4.08 5.27 -11.50
N VAL A 43 5.32 5.40 -11.97
CA VAL A 43 5.69 6.29 -13.07
C VAL A 43 6.18 5.44 -14.23
N GLU A 44 5.50 5.54 -15.36
CA GLU A 44 5.89 4.87 -16.61
C GLU A 44 6.97 5.66 -17.36
N SER A 45 7.62 5.00 -18.33
CA SER A 45 8.72 5.60 -19.11
C SER A 45 8.32 6.86 -19.90
N ASN A 46 7.03 7.00 -20.25
CA ASN A 46 6.48 8.20 -20.90
C ASN A 46 6.14 9.34 -19.90
N GLY A 47 6.42 9.11 -18.62
CA GLY A 47 6.15 10.01 -17.50
C GLY A 47 4.74 9.92 -16.95
N ASP A 48 3.87 9.05 -17.46
CA ASP A 48 2.52 8.90 -16.93
C ASP A 48 2.54 8.30 -15.53
N ILE A 49 1.65 8.81 -14.67
CA ILE A 49 1.56 8.38 -13.27
C ILE A 49 0.24 7.66 -13.03
N TYR A 50 0.33 6.52 -12.35
CA TYR A 50 -0.78 5.64 -11.99
C TYR A 50 -0.85 5.46 -10.47
N GLU A 51 -2.06 5.15 -9.98
CA GLU A 51 -2.33 4.98 -8.55
C GLU A 51 -1.56 3.81 -7.89
N CYS A 52 -1.27 2.74 -8.65
CA CYS A 52 -0.64 1.51 -8.16
C CYS A 52 -0.06 0.69 -9.32
N ASP A 53 0.99 -0.08 -9.05
CA ASP A 53 1.64 -1.03 -9.96
C ASP A 53 0.74 -2.17 -10.43
N HIS A 54 -0.28 -2.52 -9.64
CA HIS A 54 -1.25 -3.54 -10.00
C HIS A 54 -2.35 -3.02 -10.95
N PHE A 55 -2.43 -1.69 -11.16
CA PHE A 55 -3.52 -1.03 -11.88
C PHE A 55 -3.01 -0.03 -12.92
N VAL A 56 -2.03 -0.42 -13.73
CA VAL A 56 -1.45 0.41 -14.80
C VAL A 56 -2.32 0.36 -16.06
N TYR A 57 -3.53 0.90 -15.96
CA TYR A 57 -4.49 1.03 -17.06
C TYR A 57 -4.94 2.48 -17.23
N PRO A 58 -5.36 2.92 -18.44
CA PRO A 58 -5.71 4.32 -18.71
C PRO A 58 -6.72 4.93 -17.73
N GLN A 59 -7.68 4.15 -17.24
CA GLN A 59 -8.69 4.60 -16.27
C GLN A 59 -8.13 4.90 -14.87
N TYR A 60 -6.94 4.42 -14.53
CA TYR A 60 -6.25 4.65 -13.24
C TYR A 60 -5.07 5.62 -13.37
N LYS A 61 -4.92 6.29 -14.52
CA LYS A 61 -3.93 7.34 -14.71
C LYS A 61 -4.35 8.59 -13.95
N ILE A 62 -3.46 9.09 -13.10
CA ILE A 62 -3.70 10.27 -12.26
C ILE A 62 -2.88 11.50 -12.66
N GLY A 63 -1.94 11.37 -13.60
CA GLY A 63 -1.18 12.51 -14.08
C GLY A 63 0.00 12.17 -14.97
N ASN A 64 0.90 13.13 -15.13
CA ASN A 64 2.20 12.95 -15.77
C ASN A 64 3.26 13.76 -15.01
N ILE A 65 4.39 13.14 -14.68
CA ILE A 65 5.45 13.73 -13.84
C ILE A 65 6.03 15.03 -14.41
N ASN A 66 6.00 15.19 -15.74
CA ASN A 66 6.55 16.37 -16.41
C ASN A 66 5.57 17.56 -16.43
N LYS A 67 4.30 17.36 -16.03
CA LYS A 67 3.22 18.35 -16.18
C LYS A 67 2.48 18.65 -14.89
N SER A 68 2.66 17.84 -13.85
CA SER A 68 1.82 17.86 -12.65
C SER A 68 2.69 17.80 -11.40
N GLU A 69 2.29 18.50 -10.35
CA GLU A 69 3.00 18.48 -9.07
C GLU A 69 2.73 17.15 -8.34
N LEU A 70 3.76 16.40 -7.95
CA LEU A 70 3.59 15.10 -7.28
C LEU A 70 2.75 15.19 -6.00
N LYS A 71 2.84 16.29 -5.25
CA LYS A 71 2.07 16.51 -4.01
C LYS A 71 0.55 16.54 -4.23
N THR A 72 0.08 16.78 -5.46
CA THR A 72 -1.35 16.79 -5.77
C THR A 72 -1.85 15.43 -6.24
N MET A 73 -0.96 14.45 -6.41
CA MET A 73 -1.32 13.11 -6.89
C MET A 73 -1.71 12.24 -5.71
N ASN A 74 -2.92 11.71 -5.76
CA ASN A 74 -3.47 10.84 -4.74
C ASN A 74 -4.21 9.67 -5.38
N SER A 75 -4.25 8.53 -4.69
CA SER A 75 -5.04 7.38 -5.13
C SER A 75 -6.42 7.44 -4.48
N VAL A 76 -7.36 8.10 -5.17
CA VAL A 76 -8.74 8.26 -4.69
C VAL A 76 -9.57 7.04 -5.08
N GLN A 77 -9.44 6.59 -6.33
CA GLN A 77 -10.28 5.54 -6.88
C GLN A 77 -10.00 4.19 -6.23
N LEU A 78 -8.74 3.78 -6.18
CA LEU A 78 -8.37 2.49 -5.57
C LEU A 78 -8.52 2.52 -4.05
N THR A 79 -8.33 3.67 -3.40
CA THR A 79 -8.66 3.80 -1.97
C THR A 79 -10.14 3.57 -1.71
N ALA A 80 -11.03 4.14 -2.53
CA ALA A 80 -12.46 3.92 -2.40
C ALA A 80 -12.82 2.44 -2.63
N GLN A 81 -12.27 1.82 -3.69
CA GLN A 81 -12.49 0.41 -4.00
C GLN A 81 -12.04 -0.49 -2.83
N LYS A 82 -10.83 -0.27 -2.32
CA LYS A 82 -10.27 -1.09 -1.26
C LYS A 82 -11.06 -1.01 0.05
N LYS A 83 -11.61 0.16 0.37
CA LYS A 83 -12.48 0.33 1.54
C LYS A 83 -13.76 -0.51 1.42
N THR A 84 -14.34 -0.58 0.23
CA THR A 84 -15.46 -1.48 -0.05
C THR A 84 -15.05 -2.93 0.18
N ASP A 85 -13.96 -3.38 -0.45
CA ASP A 85 -13.47 -4.77 -0.35
C ASP A 85 -13.19 -5.17 1.12
N PHE A 86 -12.57 -4.29 1.91
CA PHE A 86 -12.34 -4.54 3.33
C PHE A 86 -13.62 -4.61 4.16
N SER A 87 -14.62 -3.79 3.85
CA SER A 87 -15.90 -3.81 4.57
C SER A 87 -16.64 -5.13 4.35
N GLU A 88 -16.59 -5.67 3.12
CA GLU A 88 -17.14 -6.98 2.79
C GLU A 88 -16.37 -8.12 3.47
N MET A 89 -15.04 -8.05 3.46
CA MET A 89 -14.20 -9.07 4.12
C MET A 89 -14.37 -9.06 5.64
N SER A 90 -14.55 -7.89 6.27
CA SER A 90 -14.79 -7.79 7.71
C SER A 90 -16.16 -8.33 8.11
N ALA A 91 -17.14 -8.32 7.20
CA ALA A 91 -18.45 -8.94 7.39
C ALA A 91 -18.42 -10.47 7.25
N MET A 92 -17.37 -11.04 6.64
CA MET A 92 -17.16 -12.49 6.52
C MET A 92 -16.37 -13.11 7.67
N CYS A 93 -15.67 -12.30 8.48
CA CYS A 93 -14.87 -12.77 9.62
C CYS A 93 -15.63 -12.76 10.97
N ILE A 94 -16.97 -12.78 10.93
CA ILE A 94 -17.85 -12.97 12.10
C ILE A 94 -18.58 -14.31 11.98
#